data_AF-A0A9E2Q4T5-F1
#
_entry.id   AF-A0A9E2Q4T5-F1
#
_cell.length_a   1.000
_cell.length_b   1.000
_cell.length_c   1.000
_cell.angle_alpha   90.00
_cell.angle_beta   90.00
_cell.angle_gamma   90.00
#
_symmetry.space_group_name_H-M   'P 1'
#
loop_
_entity.id
_entity.type
_entity.pdbx_description
1 polymer ?
#
loop_
_entity_poly.entity_id
_entity_poly.type
_entity_poly.pdbx_seq_one_letter_code
_entity_poly.pdbx_strand_id
1 'polypeptide(L)'
;MSSSFSLRDLHTWCAIPGAELENHPDRRIALRVVPDSAAMGRLMAEELLGWITDARTAGRPFRAILPCGPMAWMDPFVQRVNAGSINLDHVEVFHMDECLDWQGRELP
;
A
#
# COMPACT_ATOMS: atom_id res chain seq x y z
N MET A 1 7.21 -22.90 7.90
CA MET A 1 5.93 -23.62 8.08
C MET A 1 5.32 -23.83 6.70
N SER A 2 5.29 -25.06 6.19
CA SER A 2 4.63 -25.36 4.92
C SER A 2 3.13 -25.42 5.16
N SER A 3 2.42 -24.33 4.87
CA SER A 3 0.96 -24.32 4.82
C SER A 3 0.53 -25.14 3.60
N SER A 4 0.10 -26.38 3.80
CA SER A 4 -0.52 -27.16 2.72
C SER A 4 -1.86 -26.53 2.38
N PHE A 5 -1.90 -25.73 1.31
CA PHE A 5 -3.13 -25.12 0.81
C PHE A 5 -3.72 -26.03 -0.26
N SER A 6 -4.91 -26.59 0.00
CA SER A 6 -5.57 -27.51 -0.92
C SER A 6 -6.48 -26.77 -1.91
N LEU A 7 -6.83 -27.44 -3.02
CA LEU A 7 -7.84 -26.92 -3.96
C LEU A 7 -9.19 -26.68 -3.29
N ARG A 8 -9.54 -27.50 -2.28
CA ARG A 8 -10.78 -27.32 -1.52
C ARG A 8 -10.75 -26.04 -0.70
N ASP A 9 -9.60 -25.71 -0.12
CA ASP A 9 -9.42 -24.46 0.62
C ASP A 9 -9.57 -23.27 -0.32
N LEU A 10 -8.97 -23.33 -1.52
CA LEU A 10 -9.13 -22.30 -2.55
C LEU A 10 -10.62 -22.07 -2.88
N HIS A 11 -11.35 -23.14 -3.18
CA HIS A 11 -12.78 -23.04 -3.49
C HIS A 11 -13.60 -22.48 -2.34
N THR A 12 -13.24 -22.82 -1.09
CA THR A 12 -13.90 -22.31 0.11
C THR A 12 -13.69 -20.79 0.22
N TRP A 13 -12.44 -20.33 0.07
CA TRP A 13 -12.11 -18.90 0.10
C TRP A 13 -12.74 -18.11 -1.05
N CYS A 14 -12.72 -18.65 -2.27
CA CYS A 14 -13.32 -17.99 -3.43
C CYS A 14 -14.86 -17.94 -3.41
N ALA A 15 -15.51 -18.77 -2.58
CA ALA A 15 -16.96 -18.75 -2.42
C ALA A 15 -17.46 -17.67 -1.45
N ILE A 16 -16.56 -17.05 -0.67
CA ILE A 16 -16.94 -16.02 0.31
C ILE A 16 -17.38 -14.75 -0.45
N PRO A 17 -18.59 -14.22 -0.20
CA PRO A 17 -19.03 -12.96 -0.79
C PRO A 17 -18.08 -11.81 -0.43
N GLY A 18 -17.80 -10.93 -1.40
CA GLY A 18 -16.87 -9.81 -1.20
C GLY A 18 -17.20 -8.92 0.01
N ALA A 19 -18.49 -8.72 0.29
CA ALA A 19 -18.97 -7.95 1.43
C ALA A 19 -18.72 -8.61 2.80
N GLU A 20 -18.47 -9.92 2.83
CA GLU A 20 -18.22 -10.68 4.06
C GLU A 20 -16.72 -10.81 4.37
N LEU A 21 -15.84 -10.55 3.39
CA LEU A 21 -14.39 -10.74 3.53
C LEU A 21 -13.79 -9.92 4.68
N GLU A 22 -14.20 -8.66 4.83
CA GLU A 22 -13.64 -7.76 5.84
C GLU A 22 -13.87 -8.28 7.28
N ASN A 23 -15.03 -8.89 7.51
CA ASN A 23 -15.44 -9.39 8.83
C ASN A 23 -15.36 -10.92 8.95
N HIS A 24 -14.77 -11.61 7.97
CA HIS A 24 -14.69 -13.06 7.99
C HIS A 24 -13.89 -13.54 9.22
N PRO A 25 -14.42 -14.48 10.03
CA PRO A 25 -13.79 -14.88 11.29
C PRO A 25 -12.40 -15.49 11.09
N ASP A 26 -12.20 -16.19 9.97
CA ASP A 26 -10.92 -16.86 9.66
C ASP A 26 -9.93 -15.98 8.88
N ARG A 27 -10.15 -14.65 8.80
CA ARG A 27 -9.23 -13.76 8.07
C ARG A 27 -7.81 -13.86 8.62
N ARG A 28 -6.83 -13.99 7.72
CA ARG A 28 -5.42 -14.18 8.11
C ARG A 28 -4.65 -12.88 8.27
N ILE A 29 -5.21 -11.77 7.77
CA ILE A 29 -4.64 -10.43 7.82
C ILE A 29 -5.75 -9.42 8.10
N ALA A 30 -5.37 -8.24 8.57
CA ALA A 30 -6.29 -7.11 8.57
C ALA A 30 -6.65 -6.77 7.11
N LEU A 31 -7.95 -6.72 6.81
CA LEU A 31 -8.49 -6.33 5.52
C LEU A 31 -9.40 -5.14 5.75
N ARG A 32 -9.35 -4.16 4.85
CA ARG A 32 -10.27 -3.02 4.80
C ARG A 32 -10.75 -2.85 3.37
N VAL A 33 -12.07 -2.84 3.16
CA VAL A 33 -12.66 -2.60 1.85
C VAL A 33 -13.11 -1.14 1.78
N VAL A 34 -12.71 -0.45 0.72
CA VAL A 34 -13.05 0.96 0.48
C VAL A 34 -13.92 1.07 -0.79
N PRO A 35 -14.75 2.11 -0.91
CA PRO A 35 -15.74 2.18 -1.99
C PRO A 35 -15.14 2.35 -3.39
N ASP A 36 -13.97 2.99 -3.51
CA ASP A 36 -13.34 3.29 -4.78
C ASP A 36 -11.81 3.50 -4.67
N SER A 37 -11.16 3.64 -5.82
CA SER A 37 -9.71 3.87 -5.91
C SER A 37 -9.27 5.21 -5.32
N ALA A 38 -10.14 6.23 -5.33
CA ALA A 38 -9.82 7.52 -4.74
C ALA A 38 -9.80 7.44 -3.20
N ALA A 39 -10.73 6.70 -2.61
CA ALA A 39 -10.75 6.39 -1.18
C ALA A 39 -9.53 5.55 -0.79
N MET A 40 -9.16 4.55 -1.62
CA MET A 40 -7.93 3.79 -1.42
C MET A 40 -6.69 4.71 -1.44
N GLY A 41 -6.58 5.58 -2.45
CA GLY A 41 -5.46 6.50 -2.58
C GLY A 41 -5.32 7.46 -1.39
N ARG A 42 -6.43 8.03 -0.91
CA ARG A 42 -6.43 8.87 0.30
C ARG A 42 -5.97 8.11 1.54
N LEU A 43 -6.45 6.88 1.72
CA LEU A 43 -6.11 6.05 2.86
C LEU A 43 -4.62 5.67 2.83
N MET A 44 -4.12 5.19 1.69
CA MET A 44 -2.71 4.83 1.51
C MET A 44 -1.78 6.02 1.80
N ALA A 45 -2.14 7.21 1.31
CA ALA A 45 -1.38 8.43 1.56
C ALA A 45 -1.34 8.80 3.05
N GLU A 46 -2.47 8.66 3.75
CA GLU A 46 -2.57 8.92 5.18
C GLU A 46 -1.76 7.94 6.02
N GLU A 47 -1.86 6.64 5.74
CA GLU A 47 -1.10 5.61 6.46
C GLU A 47 0.42 5.75 6.23
N LEU A 48 0.85 5.99 4.99
CA LEU A 48 2.27 6.21 4.67
C LEU A 48 2.81 7.46 5.39
N LEU A 49 2.07 8.56 5.38
CA LEU A 49 2.49 9.79 6.06
C LEU A 49 2.52 9.60 7.58
N GLY A 50 1.60 8.82 8.14
CA GLY A 50 1.61 8.41 9.54
C GLY A 50 2.92 7.70 9.90
N TRP A 51 3.31 6.68 9.12
CA TRP A 51 4.56 5.94 9.37
C TRP A 51 5.81 6.79 9.26
N ILE A 52 5.85 7.75 8.30
CA ILE A 52 6.94 8.72 8.17
C ILE A 52 7.01 9.61 9.41
N THR A 53 5.88 10.14 9.85
CA THR A 53 5.81 11.04 11.01
C THR A 53 6.19 10.32 12.31
N ASP A 54 5.76 9.06 12.46
CA ASP A 54 6.13 8.21 13.59
C ASP A 54 7.64 7.96 13.62
N ALA A 55 8.26 7.70 12.46
CA ALA A 55 9.71 7.53 12.35
C ALA A 55 10.47 8.80 12.74
N ARG A 56 10.01 9.98 12.28
CA ARG A 56 10.59 11.26 12.69
C ARG A 56 10.50 11.47 14.19
N THR A 57 9.32 11.20 14.78
CA THR A 57 9.07 11.34 16.22
C THR A 57 9.97 10.42 17.03
N ALA A 58 10.24 9.21 16.51
CA ALA A 58 11.16 8.25 17.11
C ALA A 58 12.66 8.54 16.81
N GLY A 59 12.98 9.60 16.06
CA GLY A 59 14.36 9.96 15.71
C GLY A 59 15.08 8.95 14.82
N ARG A 60 14.35 8.19 13.99
CA ARG A 60 14.89 7.13 13.13
C ARG A 60 14.73 7.47 11.65
N PRO A 61 15.62 6.99 10.75
CA PRO A 61 15.38 7.07 9.32
C PRO A 61 14.16 6.22 8.92
N PHE A 62 13.48 6.65 7.86
CA PHE A 62 12.37 5.90 7.26
C PHE A 62 12.78 5.43 5.86
N ARG A 63 12.66 4.13 5.61
CA ARG A 63 12.95 3.53 4.30
C ARG A 63 11.71 2.82 3.79
N ALA A 64 11.32 3.10 2.55
CA ALA A 64 10.17 2.46 1.91
C ALA A 64 10.57 1.83 0.58
N ILE A 65 9.98 0.67 0.30
CA ILE A 65 9.96 0.07 -1.03
C ILE A 65 8.57 0.35 -1.62
N LEU A 66 8.51 1.04 -2.76
CA LEU A 66 7.26 1.46 -3.39
C LEU A 66 7.07 0.77 -4.74
N PRO A 67 5.88 0.22 -5.02
CA PRO A 67 5.57 -0.29 -6.36
C PRO A 67 5.38 0.85 -7.37
N CYS A 68 5.51 0.54 -8.66
CA CYS A 68 5.14 1.45 -9.76
C CYS A 68 3.64 1.85 -9.73
N GLY A 69 2.77 1.02 -9.14
CA GLY A 69 1.36 1.36 -8.91
C GLY A 69 0.74 0.53 -7.78
N PRO A 70 -0.49 0.86 -7.34
CA PRO A 70 -1.41 1.87 -7.87
C PRO A 70 -0.96 3.31 -7.60
N MET A 71 -1.29 4.26 -8.49
CA MET A 71 -0.82 5.67 -8.42
C MET A 71 -1.76 6.62 -7.68
N ALA A 72 -2.98 6.19 -7.34
CA ALA A 72 -4.03 7.06 -6.79
C ALA A 72 -3.69 7.73 -5.44
N TRP A 73 -2.63 7.29 -4.76
CA TRP A 73 -2.17 7.83 -3.48
C TRP A 73 -1.19 8.99 -3.63
N MET A 74 -0.53 9.13 -4.79
CA MET A 74 0.56 10.09 -4.99
C MET A 74 0.07 11.54 -4.84
N ASP A 75 -1.03 11.90 -5.52
CA ASP A 75 -1.62 13.23 -5.42
C ASP A 75 -2.09 13.57 -3.99
N PRO A 76 -2.89 12.71 -3.31
CA PRO A 76 -3.25 12.92 -1.90
C PRO A 76 -2.06 13.03 -0.95
N PHE A 77 -0.96 12.30 -1.22
CA PHE A 77 0.26 12.34 -0.42
C PHE A 77 0.99 13.66 -0.57
N VAL A 78 1.24 14.09 -1.83
CA VAL A 78 1.89 15.37 -2.15
C VAL A 78 1.11 16.54 -1.54
N GLN A 79 -0.21 16.54 -1.67
CA GLN A 79 -1.07 17.58 -1.08
C GLN A 79 -0.91 17.65 0.44
N ARG A 80 -0.92 16.52 1.14
CA ARG A 80 -0.77 16.46 2.60
C ARG A 80 0.61 16.88 3.07
N VAL A 81 1.67 16.40 2.42
CA VAL A 81 3.06 16.77 2.72
C VAL A 81 3.25 18.28 2.59
N ASN A 82 2.80 18.86 1.47
CA ASN A 82 2.95 20.28 1.20
C ASN A 82 2.10 21.14 2.15
N ALA A 83 0.83 20.78 2.36
CA ALA A 83 -0.04 21.50 3.28
C ALA A 83 0.45 21.44 4.74
N GLY A 84 1.02 20.32 5.15
CA GLY A 84 1.60 20.12 6.49
C GLY A 84 3.05 20.60 6.63
N SER A 85 3.70 21.04 5.54
CA SER A 85 5.14 21.35 5.51
C SER A 85 5.99 20.24 6.14
N ILE A 86 5.67 18.99 5.82
CA ILE A 86 6.30 17.82 6.43
C ILE A 86 7.72 17.66 5.88
N ASN A 87 8.70 17.63 6.78
CA ASN A 87 10.10 17.43 6.41
C ASN A 87 10.38 15.95 6.14
N LEU A 88 10.87 15.65 4.93
CA LEU A 88 11.18 14.30 4.44
C LEU A 88 12.70 14.01 4.35
N ASP A 89 13.55 14.84 4.96
CA ASP A 89 15.03 14.69 5.00
C ASP A 89 15.55 13.32 5.49
N HIS A 90 14.72 12.60 6.23
CA HIS A 90 15.02 11.30 6.84
C HIS A 90 14.37 10.14 6.07
N VAL A 91 13.73 10.42 4.94
CA VAL A 91 13.01 9.45 4.11
C VAL A 91 13.87 9.05 2.91
N GLU A 92 14.00 7.74 2.70
CA GLU A 92 14.66 7.15 1.54
C GLU A 92 13.70 6.15 0.87
N VAL A 93 13.58 6.24 -0.45
CA VAL A 93 12.64 5.43 -1.25
C VAL A 93 13.41 4.57 -2.23
N PHE A 94 13.00 3.31 -2.34
CA PHE A 94 13.43 2.36 -3.35
C PHE A 94 12.22 1.93 -4.17
N HIS A 95 12.29 2.00 -5.50
CA HIS A 95 11.22 1.46 -6.33
C HIS A 95 11.37 -0.06 -6.45
N MET A 96 10.27 -0.80 -6.25
CA MET A 96 10.25 -2.26 -6.32
C MET A 96 10.37 -2.77 -7.75
N ASP A 97 9.76 -2.05 -8.67
CA ASP A 97 9.58 -2.38 -10.08
C ASP A 97 9.48 -1.08 -10.90
N GLU A 98 9.75 -1.19 -12.19
CA GLU A 98 9.60 -0.09 -13.14
C GLU A 98 9.08 -0.60 -14.48
N CYS A 99 8.24 0.20 -15.13
CA CYS A 99 7.70 -0.06 -16.45
C CYS A 99 8.69 0.36 -17.54
N LEU A 100 9.34 -0.62 -18.15
CA LEU A 100 10.29 -0.40 -19.24
C LEU A 100 9.73 -0.86 -20.60
N ASP A 101 10.12 -0.17 -21.66
CA ASP A 101 9.92 -0.61 -23.03
C ASP A 101 10.80 -1.85 -23.36
N TRP A 102 10.61 -2.39 -24.56
CA TRP A 102 11.36 -3.56 -25.03
C TRP A 102 12.88 -3.32 -25.17
N GLN A 103 13.33 -2.07 -25.09
CA GLN A 103 14.74 -1.66 -25.10
C GLN A 103 15.28 -1.35 -23.70
N GLY A 104 14.46 -1.51 -22.65
CA GLY A 104 14.83 -1.21 -21.26
C GLY A 104 14.77 0.27 -20.90
N ARG A 105 13.98 1.08 -21.62
CA ARG A 105 13.79 2.52 -21.33
C ARG A 105 12.48 2.75 -20.59
N GLU A 106 12.46 3.70 -19.67
CA GLU A 106 11.23 4.09 -18.96
C GLU A 106 10.13 4.50 -19.95
N LEU A 107 8.92 4.01 -19.71
CA LEU A 107 7.74 4.41 -20.49
C LEU A 107 7.36 5.87 -20.17
N PRO A 108 6.82 6.64 -21.15
CA PRO A 108 6.35 8.01 -20.92
C PRO A 108 5.15 8.13 -19.99
#